data_AF-A0A257UQV6-F1
#
_entry.id   AF-A0A257UQV6-F1
#
_cell.length_a   1.000
_cell.length_b   1.000
_cell.length_c   1.000
_cell.angle_alpha   90.00
_cell.angle_beta   90.00
_cell.angle_gamma   90.00
#
_symmetry.space_group_name_H-M   'P 1'
#
loop_
_entity.id
_entity.type
_entity.pdbx_description
1 polymer ?
#
loop_
_entity_poly.entity_id
_entity_poly.type
_entity_poly.pdbx_seq_one_letter_code
_entity_poly.pdbx_strand_id
1 'polypeptide(L)'
;MARPDYLICLECESEVEDFIWRDGEVRRATCEVCGNSDVDAFSLPEEFEPEEDEEEEEAEGLEDEEEDEDLDDYEEEDEDEEEKDQ
;
A
#
# COMPACT_ATOMS: atom_id res chain seq x y z
N MET A 1 -2.45 17.45 27.03
CA MET A 1 -3.11 16.80 25.88
C MET A 1 -3.14 15.28 26.09
N ALA A 2 -4.14 14.60 25.52
CA ALA A 2 -4.06 13.15 25.36
C ALA A 2 -2.90 12.82 24.40
N ARG A 3 -2.33 11.61 24.52
CA ARG A 3 -1.35 11.13 23.53
C ARG A 3 -2.11 10.90 22.21
N PRO A 4 -1.62 11.39 21.06
CA PRO A 4 -2.22 11.09 19.75
C PRO A 4 -2.01 9.61 19.41
N ASP A 5 -2.82 9.05 18.53
CA ASP A 5 -2.68 7.66 18.09
C ASP A 5 -1.43 7.48 17.22
N TYR A 6 -1.19 8.42 16.31
CA TYR A 6 -0.02 8.49 15.43
C TYR A 6 0.44 9.93 15.24
N LEU A 7 1.63 10.08 14.68
CA LEU A 7 2.18 11.36 14.19
C LEU A 7 2.34 11.29 12.68
N ILE A 8 2.39 12.43 12.01
CA ILE A 8 2.66 12.51 10.57
C ILE A 8 4.11 12.95 10.36
N CYS A 9 4.87 12.17 9.61
CA CYS A 9 6.23 12.52 9.24
C CYS A 9 6.21 13.62 8.17
N LEU A 10 6.79 14.78 8.43
CA LEU A 10 6.82 15.90 7.48
C LEU A 10 7.81 15.69 6.32
N GLU A 11 8.66 14.67 6.39
CA GLU A 11 9.61 14.33 5.32
C GLU A 11 8.99 13.45 4.23
N CYS A 12 8.02 12.61 4.57
CA CYS A 12 7.46 11.60 3.66
C CYS A 12 5.95 11.38 3.82
N GLU A 13 5.30 12.22 4.63
CA GLU A 13 3.84 12.27 4.82
C GLU A 13 3.24 10.95 5.32
N SER A 14 4.07 10.11 5.95
CA SER A 14 3.66 8.79 6.46
C SER A 14 3.27 8.85 7.93
N GLU A 15 2.33 8.01 8.32
CA GLU A 15 1.88 7.83 9.70
C GLU A 15 2.94 7.10 10.54
N VAL A 16 3.16 7.55 11.77
CA VAL A 16 4.17 7.02 12.70
C VAL A 16 3.54 6.74 14.06
N GLU A 17 3.45 5.46 14.39
CA GLU A 17 2.92 4.98 15.67
C GLU A 17 4.04 4.76 16.72
N ASP A 18 5.29 4.52 16.27
CA ASP A 18 6.45 4.32 17.14
C ASP A 18 7.05 5.66 17.60
N PHE A 19 6.48 6.18 18.69
CA PHE A 19 6.98 7.38 19.34
C PHE A 19 6.76 7.40 20.86
N ILE A 20 7.57 8.24 21.52
CA ILE A 20 7.55 8.49 22.95
C ILE A 20 6.87 9.84 23.21
N TRP A 21 5.68 9.79 23.79
CA TRP A 21 4.92 10.97 24.22
C TRP A 21 5.07 11.22 25.73
N ARG A 22 5.44 12.44 26.13
CA ARG A 22 5.53 12.86 27.54
C ARG A 22 5.14 14.33 27.65
N ASP A 23 4.39 14.69 28.69
CA ASP A 23 4.03 16.09 29.01
C ASP A 23 3.27 16.86 27.90
N GLY A 24 2.71 16.17 26.91
CA GLY A 24 2.03 16.81 25.78
C GLY A 24 2.96 17.13 24.60
N GLU A 25 4.19 16.62 24.60
CA GLU A 25 5.18 16.79 23.54
C GLU A 25 5.78 15.43 23.12
N VAL A 26 6.27 15.38 21.89
CA VAL A 26 7.03 14.25 21.35
C VAL A 26 8.46 14.32 21.90
N ARG A 27 8.88 13.30 22.65
CA ARG A 27 10.26 13.19 23.15
C ARG A 27 11.18 12.46 22.18
N ARG A 28 10.62 11.55 21.39
CA ARG A 28 11.33 10.75 20.40
C ARG A 28 10.32 10.16 19.44
N ALA A 29 10.60 10.18 18.15
CA ALA A 29 9.84 9.48 17.12
C ALA A 29 10.83 8.90 16.11
N THR A 30 10.46 7.84 15.40
CA THR A 30 11.25 7.33 14.27
C THR A 30 10.30 6.87 13.19
N CYS A 31 10.44 7.45 12.00
CA CYS A 31 9.67 7.03 10.84
C CYS A 31 10.25 5.73 10.30
N GLU A 32 9.42 4.70 10.21
CA GLU A 32 9.76 3.40 9.64
C GLU A 32 9.81 3.39 8.11
N VAL A 33 9.27 4.43 7.46
CA VAL A 33 9.24 4.58 5.99
C VAL A 33 10.53 5.22 5.46
N CYS A 34 10.84 6.44 5.89
CA CYS A 34 12.00 7.19 5.42
C CYS A 34 13.22 7.10 6.35
N GLY A 35 13.06 6.60 7.58
CA GLY A 35 14.12 6.54 8.59
C GLY A 35 14.37 7.85 9.33
N ASN A 36 13.54 8.88 9.13
CA ASN A 36 13.65 10.14 9.87
C ASN A 36 13.49 9.91 11.38
N SER A 37 14.31 10.59 12.18
CA SER A 37 14.27 10.51 13.65
C SER A 37 14.28 11.87 14.34
N ASP A 38 14.19 12.95 13.56
CA ASP A 38 14.12 14.32 14.06
C ASP A 38 12.70 14.66 14.51
N VAL A 39 12.53 14.92 15.82
CA VAL A 39 11.21 15.19 16.43
C VAL A 39 10.50 16.41 15.86
N ASP A 40 11.25 17.40 15.39
CA ASP A 40 10.72 18.63 14.76
C ASP A 40 10.17 18.38 13.35
N ALA A 41 10.52 17.24 12.74
CA ALA A 41 10.01 16.80 11.44
C ALA A 41 8.80 15.84 11.57
N PHE A 42 8.08 15.94 12.71
CA PHE A 42 6.81 15.27 12.93
C PHE A 42 5.74 16.28 13.36
N SER A 43 4.52 16.10 12.85
CA SER A 43 3.36 16.91 13.22
C SER A 43 2.23 16.04 13.76
N LEU A 44 1.31 16.67 14.49
CA LEU A 44 0.06 16.01 14.87
C LEU A 44 -0.86 15.88 13.66
N PRO A 45 -1.64 14.79 13.54
CA PRO A 45 -2.61 14.64 12.45
C PRO A 45 -3.71 15.71 12.47
N GLU A 46 -4.01 16.30 13.63
CA GLU A 46 -4.95 17.43 13.73
C GLU A 46 -4.37 18.77 13.24
N GLU A 47 -3.04 18.89 13.20
CA GLU A 47 -2.33 20.09 12.72
C GLU A 47 -1.85 19.95 11.28
N PHE A 48 -1.81 18.71 10.77
CA PHE A 48 -1.47 18.40 9.39
C PHE A 48 -2.76 18.40 8.57
N GLU A 49 -2.85 19.29 7.58
CA GLU A 49 -3.92 19.29 6.60
C GLU A 49 -3.46 18.43 5.42
N PRO A 50 -3.85 17.14 5.32
CA PRO A 50 -3.56 16.38 4.11
C PRO A 50 -4.24 17.09 2.94
N GLU A 51 -3.50 17.35 1.85
CA GLU A 51 -4.14 17.73 0.59
C GLU A 51 -5.05 16.57 0.22
N GLU A 52 -6.37 16.79 0.27
CA GLU A 52 -7.39 15.79 -0.03
C GLU A 52 -7.17 15.25 -1.45
N ASP A 53 -6.48 14.12 -1.59
CA ASP A 53 -6.50 13.33 -2.81
C ASP A 53 -7.84 12.59 -2.82
N GLU A 54 -8.75 13.09 -3.64
CA GLU A 54 -10.13 12.63 -3.85
C GLU A 54 -10.20 11.19 -4.42
N GLU A 55 -9.71 10.15 -3.74
CA GLU A 55 -10.07 8.77 -4.11
C GLU A 55 -11.26 8.27 -3.28
N GLU A 56 -12.40 8.72 -3.81
CA GLU A 56 -13.79 8.40 -3.57
C GLU A 56 -14.06 6.90 -3.34
N GLU A 57 -14.97 6.63 -2.40
CA GLU A 57 -15.63 5.34 -2.26
C GLU A 57 -16.36 4.94 -3.56
N GLU A 58 -15.97 3.85 -4.23
CA GLU A 58 -16.92 3.07 -5.04
C GLU A 58 -16.70 1.56 -4.82
N ALA A 59 -17.32 1.07 -3.75
CA ALA A 59 -17.91 -0.25 -3.79
C ALA A 59 -19.12 -0.24 -4.74
N GLU A 60 -19.45 -1.42 -5.25
CA GLU A 60 -20.74 -1.83 -5.87
C GLU A 60 -20.85 -1.87 -7.42
N GLY A 61 -20.50 -3.03 -7.98
CA GLY A 61 -21.28 -3.68 -9.05
C GLY A 61 -20.62 -3.78 -10.43
N LEU A 62 -20.90 -4.77 -11.27
CA LEU A 62 -21.85 -5.87 -11.25
C LEU A 62 -21.58 -6.69 -12.55
N GLU A 63 -21.68 -8.03 -12.47
CA GLU A 63 -22.13 -9.01 -13.52
C GLU A 63 -21.34 -9.09 -14.85
N ASP A 64 -20.66 -10.22 -15.10
CA ASP A 64 -21.17 -11.33 -15.93
C ASP A 64 -21.17 -11.02 -17.43
N GLU A 65 -20.07 -11.37 -18.10
CA GLU A 65 -20.04 -11.57 -19.55
C GLU A 65 -19.21 -12.83 -19.83
N GLU A 66 -19.85 -13.99 -19.67
CA GLU A 66 -19.43 -15.21 -20.33
C GLU A 66 -19.50 -14.98 -21.85
N GLU A 67 -18.39 -14.69 -22.51
CA GLU A 67 -18.28 -14.80 -23.97
C GLU A 67 -17.19 -15.80 -24.34
N ASP A 68 -17.67 -17.03 -24.45
CA ASP A 68 -17.12 -18.16 -25.20
C ASP A 68 -16.95 -17.77 -26.68
N GLU A 69 -15.72 -17.70 -27.19
CA GLU A 69 -15.47 -17.92 -28.62
C GLU A 69 -14.08 -18.50 -28.89
N ASP A 70 -14.08 -19.80 -29.18
CA ASP A 70 -13.28 -20.50 -30.19
C ASP A 70 -11.89 -19.92 -30.54
N LEU A 71 -10.84 -20.49 -29.94
CA LEU A 71 -9.48 -20.43 -30.50
C LEU A 71 -8.96 -21.84 -30.75
N ASP A 72 -9.67 -22.54 -31.62
CA ASP A 72 -9.25 -23.79 -32.27
C ASP A 72 -9.01 -23.45 -33.75
N ASP A 73 -7.85 -22.89 -34.10
CA ASP A 73 -7.25 -22.96 -35.45
C ASP A 73 -5.84 -22.34 -35.47
N TYR A 74 -4.81 -23.19 -35.38
CA TYR A 74 -3.55 -23.19 -36.15
C TYR A 74 -2.61 -24.19 -35.46
N GLU A 75 -2.57 -25.44 -35.93
CA GLU A 75 -1.50 -25.96 -36.81
C GLU A 75 -0.10 -25.57 -36.28
N GLU A 76 0.76 -26.50 -35.91
CA GLU A 76 1.40 -27.43 -36.84
C GLU A 76 2.20 -28.48 -36.04
N GLU A 77 2.23 -29.69 -36.60
CA GLU A 77 2.96 -30.88 -36.18
C GLU A 77 4.45 -30.63 -35.86
N ASP A 78 4.96 -31.19 -34.75
CA ASP A 78 6.41 -31.44 -34.63
C ASP A 78 6.71 -32.69 -33.77
N GLU A 79 7.00 -33.76 -34.51
CA GLU A 79 8.03 -34.78 -34.30
C GLU A 79 7.92 -35.83 -33.16
N ASP A 80 7.35 -36.97 -33.59
CA ASP A 80 7.67 -38.37 -33.31
C ASP A 80 9.13 -38.65 -32.84
N GLU A 81 9.31 -39.31 -31.68
CA GLU A 81 10.21 -40.47 -31.56
C GLU A 81 9.85 -41.31 -30.31
N GLU A 82 9.15 -42.42 -30.53
CA GLU A 82 9.21 -43.59 -29.63
C GLU A 82 10.66 -44.12 -29.64
N GLU A 83 11.28 -44.54 -28.53
CA GLU A 83 11.21 -45.93 -28.07
C GLU A 83 11.71 -46.02 -26.61
N LYS A 84 10.87 -46.54 -25.71
CA LYS A 84 11.28 -47.17 -24.45
C LYS A 84 11.16 -48.69 -24.65
N ASP A 85 12.28 -49.36 -24.85
CA ASP A 85 12.37 -50.80 -24.60
C ASP A 85 13.14 -51.08 -23.29
N GLN A 86 12.81 -52.22 -22.70
CA GLN A 86 12.98 -52.60 -21.29
C GLN A 86 14.39 -53.08 -20.92
#